data_AF-A0A955WW45-F1
#
_entry.id   AF-A0A955WW45-F1
#
_cell.length_a   1.000
_cell.length_b   1.000
_cell.length_c   1.000
_cell.angle_alpha   90.00
_cell.angle_beta   90.00
_cell.angle_gamma   90.00
#
_symmetry.space_group_name_H-M   'P 1'
#
loop_
_entity.id
_entity.type
_entity.pdbx_description
1 polymer ?
#
loop_
_entity_poly.entity_id
_entity_poly.type
_entity_poly.pdbx_seq_one_letter_code
_entity_poly.pdbx_strand_id
1 'polypeptide(L)'
;MRTAAPLLLVALLAACGAAPTAAVAPPYGEWISARGAHHPLAGRIWAVADGAWIEPAALVQRLRQAPFVFLGEKHDNPDHHRLQAWIIGELFAGGRHGAVAFEMLDEDDVAPLAALDRPTATDVARAVDWARSGWPPFAIYRPVFEAALAAGARLVAAHPSRDTLRVAMTEGVDGWPATRRARLGLDRPLPPEAQAALRQRIIETHCGHAPAHIIEPMALAQRVKDGWMASRLL
;
A
#
# COMPACT_ATOMS: atom_id res chain seq x y z
N MET A 1 -58.67 23.58 -58.95
CA MET A 1 -57.21 23.72 -58.79
C MET A 1 -56.90 23.56 -57.31
N ARG A 2 -56.18 22.48 -56.94
CA ARG A 2 -55.91 22.08 -55.56
C ARG A 2 -54.64 22.79 -55.07
N THR A 3 -54.73 23.62 -54.05
CA THR A 3 -53.56 24.20 -53.37
C THR A 3 -53.31 23.40 -52.09
N ALA A 4 -52.20 22.65 -52.08
CA ALA A 4 -51.71 21.93 -50.91
C ALA A 4 -51.05 22.90 -49.92
N ALA A 5 -51.42 22.82 -48.66
CA ALA A 5 -50.73 23.50 -47.56
C ALA A 5 -49.52 22.66 -47.11
N PRO A 6 -48.36 23.26 -46.80
CA PRO A 6 -47.23 22.49 -46.29
C PRO A 6 -47.43 22.23 -44.79
N LEU A 7 -47.40 20.94 -44.40
CA LEU A 7 -47.28 20.54 -43.00
C LEU A 7 -45.85 20.83 -42.54
N LEU A 8 -45.70 21.78 -41.60
CA LEU A 8 -44.43 22.03 -40.93
C LEU A 8 -44.26 20.98 -39.82
N LEU A 9 -43.42 19.97 -40.07
CA LEU A 9 -43.07 18.94 -39.09
C LEU A 9 -42.02 19.51 -38.12
N VAL A 10 -42.44 19.93 -36.93
CA VAL A 10 -41.52 20.32 -35.84
C VAL A 10 -40.99 19.03 -35.20
N ALA A 11 -39.76 18.66 -35.53
CA ALA A 11 -39.04 17.60 -34.85
C ALA A 11 -38.58 18.11 -33.46
N LEU A 12 -39.28 17.68 -32.40
CA LEU A 12 -38.77 17.84 -31.04
C LEU A 12 -37.57 16.89 -30.85
N LEU A 13 -36.36 17.43 -30.93
CA LEU A 13 -35.15 16.78 -30.43
C LEU A 13 -35.22 16.80 -28.89
N ALA A 14 -35.70 15.71 -28.30
CA ALA A 14 -35.54 15.47 -26.87
C ALA A 14 -34.06 15.20 -26.59
N ALA A 15 -33.32 16.26 -26.26
CA ALA A 15 -31.98 16.13 -25.72
C ALA A 15 -32.10 15.50 -24.31
N CYS A 16 -31.82 14.21 -24.20
CA CYS A 16 -31.50 13.57 -22.93
C CYS A 16 -30.17 14.16 -22.43
N GLY A 17 -30.22 15.35 -21.87
CA GLY A 17 -29.14 15.86 -21.03
C GLY A 17 -29.14 15.04 -19.74
N ALA A 18 -28.37 13.95 -19.71
CA ALA A 18 -27.99 13.36 -18.45
C ALA A 18 -27.22 14.45 -17.68
N ALA A 19 -27.86 15.02 -16.66
CA ALA A 19 -27.16 15.89 -15.72
C ALA A 19 -25.93 15.12 -15.22
N PRO A 20 -24.75 15.75 -15.13
CA PRO A 20 -23.60 15.08 -14.53
C PRO A 20 -24.03 14.64 -13.13
N THR A 21 -24.13 13.33 -12.92
CA THR A 21 -24.31 12.77 -11.58
C THR A 21 -23.20 13.35 -10.74
N ALA A 22 -23.57 14.15 -9.74
CA ALA A 22 -22.64 14.73 -8.80
C ALA A 22 -21.72 13.60 -8.32
N ALA A 23 -20.41 13.75 -8.55
CA ALA A 23 -19.44 12.76 -8.15
C ALA A 23 -19.66 12.51 -6.65
N VAL A 24 -20.03 11.28 -6.29
CA VAL A 24 -20.15 10.87 -4.90
C VAL A 24 -18.81 11.20 -4.25
N ALA A 25 -18.84 12.01 -3.19
CA ALA A 25 -17.63 12.39 -2.49
C ALA A 25 -16.87 11.10 -2.12
N PRO A 26 -15.57 11.02 -2.42
CA PRO A 26 -14.82 9.81 -2.15
C PRO A 26 -14.97 9.40 -0.67
N PRO A 27 -15.14 8.09 -0.36
CA PRO A 27 -15.42 7.64 1.00
C PRO A 27 -14.26 7.90 2.00
N TYR A 28 -13.13 8.40 1.51
CA TYR A 28 -11.89 8.65 2.25
C TYR A 28 -11.73 10.10 2.74
N GLY A 29 -12.70 10.99 2.46
CA GLY A 29 -12.71 12.40 2.89
C GLY A 29 -11.82 13.31 2.04
N GLU A 30 -11.59 14.55 2.50
CA GLU A 30 -10.78 15.55 1.78
C GLU A 30 -9.27 15.23 1.84
N TRP A 31 -8.56 15.57 0.76
CA TRP A 31 -7.10 15.41 0.63
C TRP A 31 -6.35 16.37 1.56
N ILE A 32 -5.33 15.84 2.25
CA ILE A 32 -4.43 16.60 3.13
C ILE A 32 -3.21 17.10 2.35
N SER A 33 -2.65 16.26 1.48
CA SER A 33 -1.49 16.61 0.67
C SER A 33 -1.90 17.61 -0.41
N ALA A 34 -1.24 18.76 -0.45
CA ALA A 34 -1.40 19.72 -1.55
C ALA A 34 -0.88 19.16 -2.90
N ARG A 35 0.03 18.17 -2.87
CA ARG A 35 0.64 17.61 -4.08
C ARG A 35 -0.38 16.79 -4.85
N GLY A 36 -0.81 17.34 -5.99
CA GLY A 36 -1.74 16.65 -6.90
C GLY A 36 -3.19 16.63 -6.42
N ALA A 37 -3.56 17.40 -5.39
CA ALA A 37 -4.92 17.44 -4.83
C ALA A 37 -6.01 17.78 -5.88
N HIS A 38 -5.66 18.60 -6.87
CA HIS A 38 -6.56 19.01 -7.95
C HIS A 38 -6.32 18.26 -9.25
N HIS A 39 -5.45 17.24 -9.25
CA HIS A 39 -5.19 16.45 -10.44
C HIS A 39 -6.46 15.69 -10.85
N PRO A 40 -6.83 15.61 -12.14
CA PRO A 40 -8.06 14.95 -12.59
C PRO A 40 -8.10 13.43 -12.34
N LEU A 41 -7.02 12.86 -11.81
CA LEU A 41 -6.92 11.45 -11.39
C LEU A 41 -6.99 11.27 -9.86
N ALA A 42 -6.96 12.35 -9.08
CA ALA A 42 -7.08 12.27 -7.64
C ALA A 42 -8.42 11.61 -7.26
N GLY A 43 -8.36 10.56 -6.44
CA GLY A 43 -9.53 9.81 -6.00
C GLY A 43 -10.13 8.84 -7.02
N ARG A 44 -9.52 8.69 -8.20
CA ARG A 44 -10.00 7.72 -9.20
C ARG A 44 -9.24 6.41 -9.08
N ILE A 45 -9.94 5.29 -9.25
CA ILE A 45 -9.36 3.94 -9.12
C ILE A 45 -9.28 3.30 -10.50
N TRP A 46 -8.06 2.99 -10.93
CA TRP A 46 -7.80 2.30 -12.20
C TRP A 46 -7.56 0.81 -11.95
N ALA A 47 -8.44 -0.05 -12.47
CA ALA A 47 -8.25 -1.49 -12.47
C ALA A 47 -7.31 -1.87 -13.62
N VAL A 48 -6.03 -2.06 -13.32
CA VAL A 48 -4.97 -2.31 -14.31
C VAL A 48 -5.29 -3.51 -15.21
N ALA A 49 -5.77 -4.62 -14.64
CA ALA A 49 -6.07 -5.84 -15.38
C ALA A 49 -7.21 -5.68 -16.40
N ASP A 50 -8.18 -4.79 -16.11
CA ASP A 50 -9.33 -4.57 -16.97
C ASP A 50 -9.12 -3.38 -17.92
N GLY A 51 -8.09 -2.57 -17.68
CA GLY A 51 -7.90 -1.30 -18.37
C GLY A 51 -9.11 -0.36 -18.21
N ALA A 52 -9.71 -0.32 -17.01
CA ALA A 52 -10.94 0.43 -16.76
C ALA A 52 -10.93 1.17 -15.42
N TRP A 53 -11.66 2.29 -15.37
CA TRP A 53 -11.98 2.97 -14.12
C TRP A 53 -13.06 2.21 -13.37
N ILE A 54 -12.87 2.02 -12.07
CA ILE A 54 -13.84 1.33 -11.21
C ILE A 54 -14.23 2.20 -10.02
N GLU A 55 -15.42 1.94 -9.48
CA GLU A 55 -15.91 2.60 -8.27
C GLU A 55 -15.29 1.98 -7.00
N PRO A 56 -15.19 2.73 -5.90
CA PRO A 56 -14.66 2.24 -4.62
C PRO A 56 -15.30 0.94 -4.14
N ALA A 57 -16.62 0.80 -4.29
CA ALA A 57 -17.33 -0.42 -3.91
C ALA A 57 -16.87 -1.64 -4.73
N ALA A 58 -16.62 -1.47 -6.03
CA ALA A 58 -16.11 -2.55 -6.88
C ALA A 58 -14.69 -2.96 -6.49
N LEU A 59 -13.84 -2.01 -6.10
CA LEU A 59 -12.52 -2.30 -5.54
C LEU A 59 -12.64 -3.16 -4.28
N VAL A 60 -13.43 -2.72 -3.30
CA VAL A 60 -13.64 -3.44 -2.04
C VAL A 60 -14.14 -4.87 -2.27
N GLN A 61 -15.12 -5.05 -3.16
CA GLN A 61 -15.63 -6.39 -3.47
C GLN A 61 -14.54 -7.31 -4.01
N ARG A 62 -13.65 -6.82 -4.87
CA ARG A 62 -12.52 -7.60 -5.39
C ARG A 62 -11.50 -7.92 -4.30
N LEU A 63 -11.12 -6.92 -3.50
CA LEU A 63 -10.12 -7.11 -2.44
C LEU A 63 -10.60 -8.12 -1.39
N ARG A 64 -11.91 -8.18 -1.09
CA ARG A 64 -12.48 -9.17 -0.17
C ARG A 64 -12.33 -10.61 -0.65
N GLN A 65 -12.21 -10.86 -1.95
CA GLN A 65 -11.99 -12.20 -2.49
C GLN A 65 -10.51 -12.63 -2.43
N ALA A 66 -9.60 -11.70 -2.19
CA ALA A 66 -8.17 -12.00 -2.12
C ALA A 66 -7.79 -12.58 -0.75
N PRO A 67 -6.92 -13.61 -0.70
CA PRO A 67 -6.32 -14.08 0.55
C PRO A 67 -5.28 -13.07 1.08
N PHE A 68 -4.60 -12.36 0.17
CA PHE A 68 -3.60 -11.35 0.48
C PHE A 68 -3.90 -10.06 -0.26
N VAL A 69 -3.80 -8.94 0.44
CA VAL A 69 -3.96 -7.59 -0.12
C VAL A 69 -2.72 -6.78 0.24
N PHE A 70 -2.03 -6.26 -0.78
CA PHE A 70 -0.87 -5.39 -0.62
C PHE A 70 -1.30 -3.94 -0.83
N LEU A 71 -1.03 -3.07 0.15
CA LEU A 71 -1.37 -1.65 0.09
C LEU A 71 -0.10 -0.81 0.02
N GLY A 72 0.32 -0.46 -1.20
CA GLY A 72 1.49 0.37 -1.43
C GLY A 72 1.28 1.83 -0.99
N GLU A 73 2.35 2.49 -0.60
CA GLU A 73 2.34 3.87 -0.15
C GLU A 73 3.57 4.64 -0.61
N LYS A 74 3.53 5.93 -0.30
CA LYS A 74 4.69 6.81 -0.22
C LYS A 74 4.70 7.26 1.24
N HIS A 75 5.77 6.96 1.96
CA HIS A 75 5.78 7.08 3.41
C HIS A 75 5.47 8.48 3.93
N ASP A 76 5.83 9.54 3.18
CA ASP A 76 5.58 10.93 3.58
C ASP A 76 4.21 11.47 3.12
N ASN A 77 3.33 10.62 2.57
CA ASN A 77 2.02 11.06 2.07
C ASN A 77 0.89 10.68 3.04
N PRO A 78 0.31 11.65 3.77
CA PRO A 78 -0.77 11.37 4.72
C PRO A 78 -2.03 10.80 4.08
N ASP A 79 -2.29 11.11 2.80
CA ASP A 79 -3.49 10.61 2.11
C ASP A 79 -3.39 9.12 1.80
N HIS A 80 -2.19 8.60 1.54
CA HIS A 80 -1.99 7.16 1.34
C HIS A 80 -2.35 6.38 2.61
N HIS A 81 -1.99 6.88 3.78
CA HIS A 81 -2.33 6.23 5.06
C HIS A 81 -3.82 6.31 5.38
N ARG A 82 -4.50 7.41 5.03
CA ARG A 82 -5.97 7.49 5.15
C ARG A 82 -6.68 6.51 4.23
N LEU A 83 -6.19 6.34 3.00
CA LEU A 83 -6.71 5.35 2.07
C LEU A 83 -6.48 3.92 2.56
N GLN A 84 -5.31 3.62 3.13
CA GLN A 84 -5.04 2.32 3.76
C GLN A 84 -5.98 2.05 4.93
N ALA A 85 -6.19 3.03 5.82
CA ALA A 85 -7.12 2.90 6.94
C ALA A 85 -8.56 2.62 6.48
N TRP A 86 -9.02 3.33 5.44
CA TRP A 86 -10.32 3.07 4.82
C TRP A 86 -10.41 1.64 4.27
N ILE A 87 -9.43 1.18 3.49
CA ILE A 87 -9.42 -0.19 2.93
C ILE A 87 -9.41 -1.23 4.05
N ILE A 88 -8.62 -1.04 5.11
CA ILE A 88 -8.60 -1.94 6.26
C ILE A 88 -10.00 -2.01 6.89
N GLY A 89 -10.64 -0.87 7.15
CA GLY A 89 -12.01 -0.83 7.66
C GLY A 89 -12.99 -1.61 6.77
N GLU A 90 -12.93 -1.39 5.45
CA GLU A 90 -13.78 -2.07 4.47
C GLU A 90 -13.52 -3.58 4.37
N LEU A 91 -12.28 -4.03 4.53
CA LEU A 91 -11.92 -5.44 4.44
C LEU A 91 -12.38 -6.24 5.66
N PHE A 92 -12.32 -5.63 6.85
CA PHE A 92 -12.68 -6.27 8.10
C PHE A 92 -14.16 -6.08 8.47
N ALA A 93 -14.86 -5.15 7.81
CA ALA A 93 -16.30 -4.96 7.97
C ALA A 93 -17.07 -6.28 7.73
N GLY A 94 -17.97 -6.60 8.66
CA GLY A 94 -18.72 -7.87 8.66
C GLY A 94 -18.06 -9.01 9.44
N GLY A 95 -17.04 -8.72 10.26
CA GLY A 95 -16.47 -9.68 11.21
C GLY A 95 -15.42 -10.61 10.61
N ARG A 96 -14.76 -10.21 9.51
CA ARG A 96 -13.63 -10.97 8.97
C ARG A 96 -12.48 -10.94 9.97
N HIS A 97 -11.86 -12.08 10.23
CA HIS A 97 -10.65 -12.18 11.03
C HIS A 97 -9.40 -12.16 10.13
N GLY A 98 -8.30 -11.64 10.65
CA GLY A 98 -7.06 -11.52 9.88
C GLY A 98 -5.98 -10.75 10.62
N ALA A 99 -4.95 -10.40 9.87
CA ALA A 99 -3.80 -9.65 10.35
C ALA A 99 -3.49 -8.49 9.39
N VAL A 100 -2.87 -7.44 9.92
CA VAL A 100 -2.28 -6.36 9.14
C VAL A 100 -0.78 -6.39 9.38
N ALA A 101 -0.03 -6.60 8.31
CA ALA A 101 1.44 -6.66 8.33
C ALA A 101 2.02 -5.28 7.96
N PHE A 102 2.96 -4.80 8.77
CA PHE A 102 3.53 -3.47 8.64
C PHE A 102 5.02 -3.55 8.32
N GLU A 103 5.44 -2.95 7.22
CA GLU A 103 6.87 -2.73 6.90
C GLU A 103 7.54 -1.87 7.98
N MET A 104 6.77 -1.00 8.62
CA MET A 104 7.28 -0.06 9.62
C MET A 104 7.64 -0.72 10.96
N LEU A 105 7.22 -1.97 11.16
CA LEU A 105 7.45 -2.74 12.38
C LEU A 105 8.42 -3.90 12.07
N ASP A 106 9.48 -4.03 12.85
CA ASP A 106 10.53 -5.02 12.62
C ASP A 106 10.55 -6.16 13.66
N GLU A 107 11.48 -7.10 13.52
CA GLU A 107 11.54 -8.28 14.39
C GLU A 107 11.72 -7.95 15.87
N ASP A 108 12.30 -6.79 16.20
CA ASP A 108 12.50 -6.34 17.58
C ASP A 108 11.19 -5.84 18.19
N ASP A 109 10.20 -5.46 17.38
CA ASP A 109 8.87 -5.00 17.81
C ASP A 109 7.93 -6.15 18.19
N VAL A 110 8.25 -7.40 17.85
CA VAL A 110 7.37 -8.55 18.11
C VAL A 110 7.07 -8.73 19.60
N ALA A 111 8.09 -8.66 20.45
CA ALA A 111 7.92 -8.83 21.89
C ALA A 111 7.19 -7.64 22.55
N PRO A 112 7.54 -6.37 22.28
CA PRO A 112 6.77 -5.22 22.74
C PRO A 112 5.29 -5.27 22.33
N LEU A 113 4.98 -5.65 21.09
CA LEU A 113 3.60 -5.78 20.62
C LEU A 113 2.84 -6.90 21.35
N ALA A 114 3.49 -8.06 21.58
CA ALA A 114 2.87 -9.20 22.26
C ALA A 114 2.57 -8.93 23.75
N ALA A 115 3.26 -7.97 24.37
CA ALA A 115 3.02 -7.58 25.75
C ALA A 115 1.82 -6.63 25.94
N LEU A 116 1.23 -6.13 24.85
CA LEU A 116 0.09 -5.22 24.90
C LEU A 116 -1.23 -5.99 25.06
N ASP A 117 -2.05 -5.58 26.02
CA ASP A 117 -3.42 -6.06 26.18
C ASP A 117 -4.41 -4.98 25.74
N ARG A 118 -5.14 -5.24 24.64
CA ARG A 118 -6.12 -4.33 24.03
C ARG A 118 -5.62 -2.89 23.87
N PRO A 119 -4.47 -2.66 23.20
CA PRO A 119 -3.82 -1.35 23.15
C PRO A 119 -4.58 -0.33 22.31
N THR A 120 -4.35 0.94 22.58
CA THR A 120 -4.62 2.02 21.61
C THR A 120 -3.47 2.15 20.61
N ALA A 121 -3.70 2.85 19.49
CA ALA A 121 -2.63 3.16 18.54
C ALA A 121 -1.47 3.95 19.19
N THR A 122 -1.76 4.80 20.17
CA THR A 122 -0.73 5.52 20.94
C THR A 122 0.11 4.56 21.80
N ASP A 123 -0.50 3.52 22.36
CA ASP A 123 0.24 2.51 23.15
C ASP A 123 1.16 1.69 22.27
N VAL A 124 0.68 1.31 21.07
CA VAL A 124 1.51 0.67 20.04
C VAL A 124 2.71 1.54 19.69
N ALA A 125 2.48 2.81 19.33
CA ALA A 125 3.56 3.73 18.96
C ALA A 125 4.62 3.90 20.05
N ARG A 126 4.20 3.88 21.32
CA ARG A 126 5.11 3.94 22.47
C ARG A 126 5.88 2.64 22.64
N ALA A 127 5.22 1.49 22.51
CA ALA A 127 5.82 0.17 22.71
C ALA A 127 6.93 -0.11 21.68
N VAL A 128 6.75 0.33 20.44
CA VAL A 128 7.71 0.15 19.33
C VAL A 128 8.69 1.32 19.18
N ASP A 129 8.75 2.22 20.18
CA ASP A 129 9.58 3.43 20.17
C ASP A 129 9.53 4.19 18.83
N TRP A 130 8.31 4.41 18.30
CA TRP A 130 8.11 4.97 16.95
C TRP A 130 8.85 6.29 16.75
N ALA A 131 8.94 7.11 17.80
CA ALA A 131 9.65 8.40 17.78
C ALA A 131 11.13 8.27 17.38
N ARG A 132 11.75 7.10 17.56
CA ARG A 132 13.15 6.80 17.22
C ARG A 132 13.28 5.81 16.05
N SER A 133 12.18 5.48 15.38
CA SER A 133 12.15 4.54 14.25
C SER A 133 12.70 5.12 12.94
N GLY A 134 12.74 6.45 12.81
CA GLY A 134 13.11 7.12 11.55
C GLY A 134 12.02 7.11 10.49
N TRP A 135 10.87 6.48 10.76
CA TRP A 135 9.67 6.63 9.95
C TRP A 135 9.08 8.04 10.12
N PRO A 136 8.25 8.50 9.17
CA PRO A 136 7.53 9.76 9.31
C PRO A 136 6.69 9.83 10.60
N PRO A 137 6.27 11.04 11.02
CA PRO A 137 5.58 11.24 12.29
C PRO A 137 4.39 10.31 12.47
N PHE A 138 4.28 9.64 13.62
CA PHE A 138 3.21 8.65 13.88
C PHE A 138 1.81 9.20 13.61
N ALA A 139 1.61 10.51 13.74
CA ALA A 139 0.33 11.17 13.46
C ALA A 139 -0.26 10.82 12.08
N ILE A 140 0.57 10.63 11.04
CA ILE A 140 0.09 10.26 9.71
C ILE A 140 -0.20 8.76 9.57
N TYR A 141 0.47 7.91 10.35
CA TYR A 141 0.27 6.45 10.38
C TYR A 141 -0.83 6.00 11.34
N ARG A 142 -1.13 6.81 12.37
CA ARG A 142 -2.13 6.56 13.41
C ARG A 142 -3.45 6.01 12.85
N PRO A 143 -4.05 6.56 11.78
CA PRO A 143 -5.32 6.04 11.24
C PRO A 143 -5.24 4.57 10.82
N VAL A 144 -4.09 4.11 10.30
CA VAL A 144 -3.89 2.72 9.85
C VAL A 144 -3.90 1.78 11.05
N PHE A 145 -3.20 2.15 12.13
CA PHE A 145 -3.17 1.39 13.37
C PHE A 145 -4.53 1.38 14.06
N GLU A 146 -5.22 2.53 14.10
CA GLU A 146 -6.58 2.62 14.66
C GLU A 146 -7.57 1.74 13.90
N ALA A 147 -7.53 1.74 12.56
CA ALA A 147 -8.38 0.87 11.74
C ALA A 147 -8.11 -0.61 12.01
N ALA A 148 -6.83 -1.02 12.08
CA ALA A 148 -6.46 -2.40 12.37
C ALA A 148 -6.89 -2.84 13.78
N LEU A 149 -6.68 -2.00 14.79
CA LEU A 149 -7.07 -2.29 16.17
C LEU A 149 -8.59 -2.33 16.35
N ALA A 150 -9.32 -1.38 15.75
CA ALA A 150 -10.78 -1.35 15.78
C ALA A 150 -11.40 -2.58 15.11
N ALA A 151 -10.74 -3.11 14.09
CA ALA A 151 -11.11 -4.35 13.42
C ALA A 151 -10.77 -5.62 14.23
N GLY A 152 -10.05 -5.50 15.35
CA GLY A 152 -9.51 -6.65 16.09
C GLY A 152 -8.47 -7.45 15.28
N ALA A 153 -7.83 -6.82 14.29
CA ALA A 153 -6.81 -7.46 13.48
C ALA A 153 -5.51 -7.61 14.27
N ARG A 154 -4.80 -8.73 14.07
CA ARG A 154 -3.46 -8.91 14.63
C ARG A 154 -2.47 -7.99 13.91
N LEU A 155 -1.72 -7.18 14.66
CA LEU A 155 -0.61 -6.40 14.11
C LEU A 155 0.60 -7.31 13.92
N VAL A 156 1.21 -7.27 12.73
CA VAL A 156 2.34 -8.13 12.38
C VAL A 156 3.54 -7.28 11.99
N ALA A 157 4.65 -7.48 12.70
CA ALA A 157 5.93 -6.94 12.29
C ALA A 157 6.45 -7.67 11.06
N ALA A 158 6.57 -6.95 9.94
CA ALA A 158 6.83 -7.52 8.63
C ALA A 158 8.26 -7.27 8.13
N HIS A 159 9.07 -6.54 8.89
CA HIS A 159 10.41 -6.14 8.47
C HIS A 159 11.51 -6.89 9.26
N PRO A 160 12.69 -7.14 8.67
CA PRO A 160 13.88 -7.59 9.41
C PRO A 160 14.41 -6.48 10.33
N SER A 161 15.12 -6.80 11.41
CA SER A 161 15.79 -5.76 12.21
C SER A 161 16.81 -5.00 11.36
N ARG A 162 17.14 -3.80 11.83
CA ARG A 162 18.26 -3.03 11.29
C ARG A 162 19.57 -3.80 11.31
N ASP A 163 19.82 -4.61 12.34
CA ASP A 163 21.05 -5.42 12.41
C ASP A 163 21.06 -6.53 11.37
N THR A 164 19.95 -7.24 11.19
CA THR A 164 19.79 -8.24 10.12
C THR A 164 20.08 -7.63 8.75
N LEU A 165 19.55 -6.44 8.45
CA LEU A 165 19.82 -5.76 7.17
C LEU A 165 21.26 -5.28 7.05
N ARG A 166 21.84 -4.74 8.12
CA ARG A 166 23.24 -4.32 8.15
C ARG A 166 24.14 -5.51 7.79
N VAL A 167 23.98 -6.65 8.46
CA VAL A 167 24.73 -7.88 8.17
C VAL A 167 24.52 -8.32 6.72
N ALA A 168 23.28 -8.34 6.23
CA ALA A 168 23.00 -8.70 4.84
C ALA A 168 23.73 -7.79 3.83
N MET A 169 23.82 -6.49 4.11
CA MET A 169 24.51 -5.52 3.25
C MET A 169 26.04 -5.61 3.33
N THR A 170 26.60 -5.87 4.50
CA THR A 170 28.07 -5.86 4.70
C THR A 170 28.72 -7.21 4.45
N GLU A 171 28.03 -8.30 4.79
CA GLU A 171 28.59 -9.67 4.77
C GLU A 171 27.89 -10.56 3.73
N GLY A 172 26.78 -10.10 3.14
CA GLY A 172 25.94 -10.91 2.28
C GLY A 172 25.07 -11.89 3.06
N VAL A 173 24.47 -12.84 2.36
CA VAL A 173 23.56 -13.84 2.95
C VAL A 173 24.07 -15.28 2.82
N ASP A 174 25.21 -15.52 2.16
CA ASP A 174 25.71 -16.87 1.90
C ASP A 174 26.04 -17.66 3.17
N GLY A 175 26.49 -16.97 4.22
CA GLY A 175 26.71 -17.54 5.54
C GLY A 175 25.44 -17.82 6.35
N TRP A 176 24.26 -17.41 5.87
CA TRP A 176 23.00 -17.65 6.59
C TRP A 176 22.57 -19.11 6.48
N PRO A 177 21.85 -19.64 7.50
CA PRO A 177 21.30 -20.99 7.45
C PRO A 177 20.51 -21.23 6.16
N ALA A 178 20.74 -22.38 5.50
CA ALA A 178 20.09 -22.72 4.23
C ALA A 178 18.56 -22.66 4.33
N THR A 179 18.00 -23.09 5.46
CA THR A 179 16.56 -23.01 5.75
C THR A 179 16.05 -21.57 5.80
N ARG A 180 16.83 -20.62 6.35
CA ARG A 180 16.49 -19.18 6.35
C ARG A 180 16.51 -18.63 4.93
N ARG A 181 17.55 -18.94 4.15
CA ARG A 181 17.65 -18.50 2.75
C ARG A 181 16.50 -19.02 1.90
N ALA A 182 16.17 -20.30 2.01
CA ALA A 182 15.05 -20.91 1.29
C ALA A 182 13.70 -20.29 1.67
N ARG A 183 13.45 -20.09 2.97
CA ARG A 183 12.21 -19.45 3.46
C ARG A 183 12.03 -18.03 2.92
N LEU A 184 13.12 -17.28 2.78
CA LEU A 184 13.11 -15.90 2.28
C LEU A 184 13.25 -15.83 0.74
N GLY A 185 13.35 -16.95 0.03
CA GLY A 185 13.58 -16.99 -1.41
C GLY A 185 14.92 -16.40 -1.86
N LEU A 186 15.92 -16.41 -0.98
CA LEU A 186 17.27 -15.89 -1.23
C LEU A 186 18.21 -16.94 -1.83
N ASP A 187 17.79 -18.21 -1.85
CA ASP A 187 18.50 -19.33 -2.46
C ASP A 187 18.32 -19.41 -3.99
N ARG A 188 17.44 -18.58 -4.56
CA ARG A 188 17.17 -18.48 -5.98
C ARG A 188 17.52 -17.08 -6.47
N PRO A 189 18.27 -16.92 -7.59
CA PRO A 189 18.50 -15.60 -8.16
C PRO A 189 17.18 -15.02 -8.70
N LEU A 190 17.07 -13.69 -8.73
CA LEU A 190 16.01 -13.04 -9.50
C LEU A 190 16.25 -13.29 -11.00
N PRO A 191 15.18 -13.33 -11.82
CA PRO A 191 15.32 -13.24 -13.26
C PRO A 191 16.19 -12.05 -13.66
N PRO A 192 17.06 -12.16 -14.68
CA PRO A 192 18.00 -11.10 -15.05
C PRO A 192 17.35 -9.72 -15.24
N GLU A 193 16.16 -9.68 -15.86
CA GLU A 193 15.39 -8.46 -16.07
C GLU A 193 14.87 -7.85 -14.76
N ALA A 194 14.43 -8.67 -13.81
CA ALA A 194 13.97 -8.21 -12.50
C ALA A 194 15.13 -7.67 -11.65
N GLN A 195 16.29 -8.34 -11.71
CA GLN A 195 17.50 -7.87 -11.04
C GLN A 195 17.96 -6.52 -11.63
N ALA A 196 17.95 -6.38 -12.96
CA ALA A 196 18.30 -5.12 -13.61
C ALA A 196 17.32 -4.00 -13.24
N ALA A 197 16.02 -4.27 -13.24
CA ALA A 197 15.00 -3.30 -12.83
C ALA A 197 15.15 -2.86 -11.37
N LEU A 198 15.49 -3.77 -10.46
CA LEU A 198 15.73 -3.45 -9.05
C LEU A 198 16.95 -2.53 -8.88
N ARG A 199 18.06 -2.83 -9.56
CA ARG A 199 19.26 -1.98 -9.57
C ARG A 199 18.94 -0.59 -10.08
N GLN A 200 18.21 -0.50 -11.19
CA GLN A 200 17.82 0.76 -11.80
C GLN A 200 16.94 1.59 -10.86
N ARG A 201 15.96 0.96 -10.20
CA ARG A 201 15.12 1.63 -9.20
C ARG A 201 15.94 2.19 -8.04
N ILE A 202 16.95 1.45 -7.56
CA ILE A 202 17.84 1.91 -6.48
C ILE A 202 18.61 3.13 -6.95
N ILE A 203 19.20 3.11 -8.14
CA ILE A 203 19.93 4.24 -8.72
C ILE A 203 19.02 5.48 -8.80
N GLU A 204 17.81 5.35 -9.35
CA GLU A 204 16.84 6.44 -9.51
C GLU A 204 16.39 7.03 -8.17
N THR A 205 16.14 6.17 -7.18
CA THR A 205 15.73 6.60 -5.83
C THR A 205 16.84 7.42 -5.13
N HIS A 206 18.09 7.21 -5.51
CA HIS A 206 19.25 7.99 -5.04
C HIS A 206 19.65 9.08 -6.03
N CYS A 207 18.71 9.56 -6.84
CA CYS A 207 18.90 10.63 -7.84
C CYS A 207 20.01 10.35 -8.86
N GLY A 208 20.33 9.07 -9.13
CA GLY A 208 21.44 8.69 -10.01
C GLY A 208 22.82 8.75 -9.37
N HIS A 209 22.91 9.09 -8.09
CA HIS A 209 24.18 9.37 -7.40
C HIS A 209 24.61 8.30 -6.39
N ALA A 210 23.88 7.18 -6.29
CA ALA A 210 24.31 6.06 -5.47
C ALA A 210 25.67 5.52 -5.97
N PRO A 211 26.70 5.41 -5.10
CA PRO A 211 27.97 4.80 -5.48
C PRO A 211 27.79 3.38 -6.05
N ALA A 212 28.48 3.05 -7.14
CA ALA A 212 28.29 1.76 -7.81
C ALA A 212 28.46 0.55 -6.89
N HIS A 213 29.38 0.63 -5.92
CA HIS A 213 29.65 -0.47 -4.97
C HIS A 213 28.53 -0.73 -3.96
N ILE A 214 27.60 0.22 -3.73
CA ILE A 214 26.47 0.02 -2.81
C ILE A 214 25.22 -0.55 -3.50
N ILE A 215 25.16 -0.55 -4.83
CA ILE A 215 23.96 -0.96 -5.58
C ILE A 215 23.60 -2.43 -5.33
N GLU A 216 24.57 -3.35 -5.42
CA GLU A 216 24.31 -4.77 -5.14
C GLU A 216 23.94 -5.02 -3.68
N PRO A 217 24.66 -4.47 -2.67
CA PRO A 217 24.23 -4.55 -1.28
C PRO A 217 22.81 -4.04 -1.04
N MET A 218 22.43 -2.91 -1.64
CA MET A 218 21.07 -2.37 -1.50
C MET A 218 20.02 -3.23 -2.20
N ALA A 219 20.35 -3.80 -3.37
CA ALA A 219 19.47 -4.74 -4.06
C ALA A 219 19.27 -6.00 -3.22
N LEU A 220 20.33 -6.53 -2.61
CA LEU A 220 20.24 -7.65 -1.69
C LEU A 220 19.40 -7.29 -0.45
N ALA A 221 19.60 -6.12 0.15
CA ALA A 221 18.78 -5.65 1.27
C ALA A 221 17.30 -5.57 0.91
N GLN A 222 16.95 -5.04 -0.26
CA GLN A 222 15.57 -5.00 -0.74
C GLN A 222 15.00 -6.42 -0.88
N ARG A 223 15.75 -7.36 -1.47
CA ARG A 223 15.33 -8.75 -1.57
C ARG A 223 15.12 -9.41 -0.21
N VAL A 224 15.97 -9.11 0.77
CA VAL A 224 15.82 -9.59 2.15
C VAL A 224 14.52 -9.05 2.75
N LYS A 225 14.22 -7.75 2.60
CA LYS A 225 12.97 -7.15 3.07
C LYS A 225 11.75 -7.81 2.42
N ASP A 226 11.76 -7.95 1.10
CA ASP A 226 10.63 -8.52 0.34
C ASP A 226 10.36 -9.97 0.75
N GLY A 227 11.43 -10.78 0.84
CA GLY A 227 11.34 -12.17 1.31
C GLY A 227 10.86 -12.25 2.77
N TRP A 228 11.27 -11.30 3.62
CA TRP A 228 10.82 -11.25 5.00
C TRP A 228 9.34 -10.93 5.10
N MET A 229 8.88 -9.88 4.43
CA MET A 229 7.47 -9.50 4.37
C MET A 229 6.62 -10.65 3.85
N ALA A 230 7.02 -11.27 2.75
CA ALA A 230 6.33 -12.44 2.19
C ALA A 230 6.23 -13.59 3.20
N SER A 231 7.29 -13.86 3.96
CA SER A 231 7.30 -14.92 4.99
C SER A 231 6.38 -14.64 6.18
N ARG A 232 5.88 -13.42 6.35
CA ARG A 232 4.92 -13.05 7.41
C ARG A 232 3.46 -13.15 6.98
N LEU A 233 3.21 -13.41 5.69
CA LEU A 233 1.88 -13.59 5.14
C LEU A 233 1.45 -15.07 5.13
N LEU A 234 2.42 -16.00 5.18
CA LEU A 234 2.20 -17.45 5.19
C LEU A 234 2.07 -18.00 6.62
#